data_AF-A0A3R8Q7A4-F1
#
_entry.id   AF-A0A3R8Q7A4-F1
#
_cell.length_a   1.000
_cell.length_b   1.000
_cell.length_c   1.000
_cell.angle_alpha   90.00
_cell.angle_beta   90.00
_cell.angle_gamma   90.00
#
_symmetry.space_group_name_H-M   'P 1'
#
loop_
_entity.id
_entity.type
_entity.pdbx_description
1 polymer ?
#
loop_
_entity_poly.entity_id
_entity_poly.type
_entity_poly.pdbx_seq_one_letter_code
_entity_poly.pdbx_strand_id
1 'polypeptide(L)'
;MLLLDIEAELSIREQGRKVWCEEAFPVAELAYHLALWLQSPSAGHEDFVLDSMQAEEGLIRIARSNEGWRVGSIFTPGLWTSPVAWEVLVAEIKRFDRAVREGIAGMGIDPAFIPEP
;
A
#
# COMPACT_ATOMS: atom_id res chain seq x y z
N MET A 1 -9.20 10.09 -12.05
CA MET A 1 -8.93 8.88 -12.84
C MET A 1 -9.49 7.72 -12.05
N LEU A 2 -10.18 6.78 -12.70
CA LEU A 2 -10.80 5.61 -12.05
C LEU A 2 -9.94 4.39 -12.39
N LEU A 3 -9.41 3.69 -11.38
CA LEU A 3 -8.55 2.51 -11.55
C LEU A 3 -9.29 1.23 -11.19
N LEU A 4 -10.44 1.03 -11.84
CA LEU A 4 -11.36 -0.06 -11.54
C LEU A 4 -10.86 -1.41 -12.11
N ASP A 5 -11.31 -2.49 -11.48
CA ASP A 5 -11.13 -3.89 -11.92
C ASP A 5 -9.68 -4.44 -12.00
N ILE A 6 -8.69 -3.76 -11.39
CA ILE A 6 -7.34 -4.31 -11.21
C ILE A 6 -7.17 -4.80 -9.77
N GLU A 7 -7.59 -6.05 -9.57
CA GLU A 7 -7.63 -6.69 -8.26
C GLU A 7 -6.63 -7.86 -8.16
N ALA A 8 -6.07 -8.04 -6.98
CA ALA A 8 -5.20 -9.19 -6.65
C ALA A 8 -5.22 -9.51 -5.15
N GLU A 9 -4.66 -10.66 -4.77
CA GLU A 9 -4.46 -10.97 -3.35
C GLU A 9 -3.46 -9.97 -2.75
N LEU A 10 -3.88 -9.23 -1.74
CA LEU A 10 -3.01 -8.40 -0.91
C LEU A 10 -2.94 -8.99 0.49
N SER A 11 -1.72 -9.07 1.06
CA SER A 11 -1.55 -9.50 2.45
C SER A 11 -0.55 -8.63 3.20
N ILE A 12 -0.90 -8.30 4.44
CA ILE A 12 0.03 -7.74 5.43
C ILE A 12 0.67 -8.92 6.13
N ARG A 13 2.00 -9.01 6.09
CA ARG A 13 2.76 -10.12 6.69
C ARG A 13 3.79 -9.60 7.67
N GLU A 14 4.02 -10.37 8.73
CA GLU A 14 5.03 -10.09 9.75
C GLU A 14 5.76 -11.39 10.09
N GLN A 15 7.09 -11.41 9.89
CA GLN A 15 7.94 -12.59 10.18
C GLN A 15 7.39 -13.91 9.60
N GLY A 16 6.78 -13.84 8.41
CA GLY A 16 6.15 -14.99 7.73
C GLY A 16 4.70 -15.28 8.16
N ARG A 17 4.18 -14.63 9.20
CA ARG A 17 2.78 -14.73 9.64
C ARG A 17 1.90 -13.72 8.88
N LYS A 18 0.79 -14.19 8.33
CA LYS A 18 -0.25 -13.35 7.70
C LYS A 18 -1.02 -12.63 8.82
N VAL A 19 -0.89 -11.30 8.88
CA VAL A 19 -1.59 -10.42 9.83
C VAL A 19 -3.00 -10.13 9.31
N TRP A 20 -3.11 -9.88 8.01
CA TRP A 20 -4.37 -9.63 7.31
C TRP A 20 -4.21 -9.99 5.83
N CYS A 21 -5.32 -10.29 5.15
CA CYS A 21 -5.36 -10.62 3.73
C CYS A 21 -6.74 -10.31 3.14
N GLU A 22 -6.74 -9.92 1.86
CA GLU A 22 -7.92 -9.79 1.01
C GLU A 22 -7.58 -10.42 -0.36
N GLU A 23 -8.49 -11.21 -0.93
CA GLU A 23 -8.28 -11.96 -2.17
C GLU A 23 -8.48 -11.08 -3.41
N ALA A 24 -9.44 -10.14 -3.33
CA ALA A 24 -9.83 -9.26 -4.42
C ALA A 24 -9.61 -7.79 -4.03
N PHE A 25 -8.34 -7.41 -3.81
CA PHE A 25 -8.00 -6.07 -3.35
C PHE A 25 -7.59 -5.16 -4.52
N PRO A 26 -8.03 -3.88 -4.56
CA PRO A 26 -7.70 -2.93 -5.64
C PRO A 26 -6.21 -2.47 -5.56
N VAL A 27 -5.30 -3.33 -6.00
CA VAL A 27 -3.85 -3.12 -5.87
C VAL A 27 -3.33 -1.93 -6.68
N ALA A 28 -3.97 -1.61 -7.81
CA ALA A 28 -3.61 -0.45 -8.63
C ALA A 28 -3.92 0.88 -7.91
N GLU A 29 -5.09 0.99 -7.25
CA GLU A 29 -5.42 2.16 -6.43
C GLU A 29 -4.43 2.31 -5.29
N LEU A 30 -4.12 1.22 -4.57
CA LEU A 30 -3.14 1.31 -3.49
C LEU A 30 -1.76 1.77 -3.98
N ALA A 31 -1.26 1.22 -5.10
CA ALA A 31 0.02 1.65 -5.68
C ALA A 31 0.00 3.14 -6.05
N TYR A 32 -1.08 3.60 -6.67
CA TYR A 32 -1.28 5.01 -7.02
C TYR A 32 -1.26 5.92 -5.79
N HIS A 33 -2.05 5.59 -4.76
CA HIS A 33 -2.14 6.41 -3.54
C HIS A 33 -0.83 6.40 -2.73
N LEU A 34 -0.13 5.27 -2.67
CA LEU A 34 1.18 5.19 -2.03
C LEU A 34 2.23 6.01 -2.78
N ALA A 35 2.24 5.99 -4.11
CA ALA A 35 3.16 6.81 -4.90
C ALA A 35 2.91 8.31 -4.66
N LEU A 36 1.65 8.75 -4.64
CA LEU A 36 1.31 10.13 -4.30
C LEU A 36 1.75 10.51 -2.88
N TRP A 37 1.55 9.62 -1.91
CA TRP A 37 1.99 9.84 -0.54
C TRP A 37 3.51 9.99 -0.42
N LEU A 38 4.29 9.18 -1.16
CA LEU A 38 5.75 9.28 -1.20
C LEU A 38 6.26 10.55 -1.90
N GLN A 39 5.50 11.10 -2.84
CA GLN A 39 5.83 12.37 -3.51
C GLN A 39 5.44 13.61 -2.69
N SER A 40 4.62 13.46 -1.64
CA SER A 40 4.20 14.58 -0.82
C SER A 40 5.40 15.29 -0.17
N PRO A 41 5.42 16.64 -0.08
CA PRO A 41 6.45 17.37 0.68
C PRO A 41 6.54 16.95 2.16
N SER A 42 5.46 16.37 2.69
CA SER A 42 5.34 15.84 4.05
C SER A 42 5.66 14.33 4.16
N ALA A 43 6.14 13.68 3.09
CA ALA A 43 6.49 12.27 3.11
C ALA A 43 7.48 11.97 4.24
N GLY A 44 7.19 10.92 5.02
CA GLY A 44 7.97 10.59 6.22
C GLY A 44 7.58 11.38 7.47
N HIS A 45 6.54 12.21 7.41
CA HIS A 45 6.01 12.95 8.57
C HIS A 45 4.51 12.78 8.79
N GLU A 46 3.75 12.38 7.79
CA GLU A 46 2.30 12.18 7.87
C GLU A 46 1.91 10.71 7.69
N ASP A 47 0.88 10.29 8.41
CA ASP A 47 0.31 8.94 8.28
C ASP A 47 -0.35 8.76 6.90
N PHE A 48 -0.43 7.51 6.46
CA PHE A 48 -1.18 7.11 5.28
C PHE A 48 -2.46 6.39 5.69
N VAL A 49 -3.56 6.78 5.08
CA VAL A 49 -4.83 6.05 5.12
C VAL A 49 -5.27 5.89 3.68
N LEU A 50 -5.51 4.64 3.26
CA LEU A 50 -6.07 4.41 1.93
C LEU A 50 -7.49 4.97 1.88
N ASP A 51 -7.68 5.99 1.05
CA ASP A 51 -8.97 6.50 0.62
C ASP A 51 -9.21 5.96 -0.81
N SER A 52 -9.87 4.81 -0.89
CA SER A 52 -10.13 4.08 -2.14
C SER A 52 -11.60 4.18 -2.51
N MET A 53 -11.89 4.19 -3.81
CA MET A 53 -13.28 4.12 -4.29
C MET A 53 -13.83 2.69 -4.30
N GLN A 54 -12.95 1.69 -4.19
CA GLN A 54 -13.28 0.26 -4.29
C GLN A 54 -13.07 -0.52 -2.98
N ALA A 55 -12.45 0.10 -1.98
CA ALA A 55 -12.21 -0.50 -0.67
C ALA A 55 -12.66 0.44 0.46
N GLU A 56 -12.97 -0.15 1.61
CA GLU A 56 -13.28 0.62 2.83
C GLU A 56 -12.12 1.56 3.22
N GLU A 57 -12.45 2.78 3.63
CA GLU A 57 -11.46 3.76 4.04
C GLU A 57 -10.60 3.21 5.19
N GLY A 58 -9.27 3.26 5.03
CA GLY A 58 -8.32 2.72 6.00
C GLY A 58 -8.19 1.20 5.98
N LEU A 59 -8.65 0.53 4.91
CA LEU A 59 -8.37 -0.89 4.73
C LEU A 59 -6.87 -1.18 4.79
N ILE A 60 -6.06 -0.26 4.26
CA ILE A 60 -4.62 -0.16 4.50
C ILE A 60 -4.33 1.17 5.20
N ARG A 61 -3.59 1.09 6.31
CA ARG A 61 -3.11 2.25 7.08
C ARG A 61 -1.63 2.09 7.35
N ILE A 62 -0.90 3.19 7.27
CA ILE A 62 0.50 3.25 7.65
C ILE A 62 0.65 4.41 8.64
N ALA A 63 1.09 4.09 9.85
CA ALA A 63 1.16 5.08 10.93
C ALA A 63 2.55 5.15 11.53
N ARG A 64 2.96 6.35 11.93
CA ARG A 64 4.19 6.56 12.67
C ARG A 64 4.00 6.19 14.13
N SER A 65 5.01 5.54 14.69
CA SER A 65 5.18 5.27 16.11
C SER A 65 6.51 5.84 16.60
N ASN A 66 6.74 5.80 17.92
CA ASN A 66 8.00 6.24 18.51
C ASN A 66 9.21 5.43 18.01
N GLU A 67 8.98 4.22 17.50
CA GLU A 67 10.03 3.27 17.10
C GLU A 67 10.15 3.13 15.57
N GLY A 68 9.32 3.83 14.80
CA GLY A 68 9.29 3.74 13.34
C GLY A 68 7.88 3.61 12.78
N TRP A 69 7.75 3.11 11.56
CA TRP A 69 6.51 3.01 10.81
C TRP A 69 5.87 1.63 10.89
N ARG A 70 4.55 1.60 10.96
CA ARG A 70 3.77 0.36 11.12
C ARG A 70 2.66 0.31 10.09
N VAL A 71 2.35 -0.88 9.59
CA VAL A 71 1.25 -1.12 8.65
C VAL A 71 0.14 -1.88 9.36
N GLY A 72 -1.11 -1.53 9.06
CA GLY A 72 -2.28 -2.14 9.65
C GLY A 72 -3.52 -2.01 8.76
N SER A 73 -4.64 -2.55 9.25
CA SER A 73 -5.94 -2.54 8.57
C SER A 73 -7.04 -2.16 9.55
N ILE A 74 -8.10 -1.46 9.11
CA ILE A 74 -9.26 -1.17 9.97
C ILE A 74 -10.02 -2.42 10.41
N PHE A 75 -9.97 -3.53 9.66
CA PHE A 75 -10.64 -4.77 10.06
C PHE A 75 -9.98 -5.46 11.25
N THR A 76 -8.71 -5.14 11.51
CA THR A 76 -7.97 -5.62 12.68
C THR A 76 -7.30 -4.43 13.38
N PRO A 77 -8.06 -3.54 14.03
CA PRO A 77 -7.56 -2.22 14.41
C PRO A 77 -6.46 -2.23 15.48
N GLY A 78 -6.39 -3.30 16.28
CA GLY A 78 -5.33 -3.52 17.26
C GLY A 78 -4.11 -4.27 16.72
N LEU A 79 -4.16 -4.79 15.50
CA LEU A 79 -3.05 -5.50 14.88
C LEU A 79 -2.28 -4.59 13.94
N TRP A 80 -0.99 -4.50 14.21
CA TRP A 80 -0.03 -3.70 13.48
C TRP A 80 1.24 -4.50 13.30
N THR A 81 1.94 -4.31 12.18
CA THR A 81 3.30 -4.83 12.05
C THR A 81 4.22 -4.23 13.11
N SER A 82 5.33 -4.92 13.35
CA SER A 82 6.49 -4.36 14.04
C SER A 82 6.94 -3.08 13.32
N PRO A 83 7.43 -2.09 14.08
CA PRO A 83 7.91 -0.84 13.50
C PRO A 83 9.15 -1.08 12.63
N VAL A 84 9.21 -0.37 11.51
CA VAL A 84 10.36 -0.36 10.60
C VAL A 84 10.86 1.06 10.35
N ALA A 85 12.12 1.19 9.99
CA ALA A 85 12.67 2.48 9.56
C ALA A 85 11.96 2.98 8.29
N TRP A 86 11.93 4.30 8.10
CA TRP A 86 11.29 4.93 6.94
C TRP A 86 11.84 4.39 5.62
N GLU A 87 13.16 4.23 5.52
CA GLU A 87 13.86 3.76 4.33
C GLU A 87 13.47 2.32 3.98
N VAL A 88 13.20 1.48 5.00
CA VAL A 88 12.74 0.10 4.81
C VAL A 88 11.30 0.08 4.31
N LEU A 89 10.43 0.91 4.89
CA LEU A 89 9.05 1.06 4.42
C LEU A 89 9.02 1.51 2.95
N VAL A 90 9.78 2.56 2.60
CA VAL A 90 9.86 3.08 1.23
C VAL A 90 10.35 2.01 0.27
N ALA A 91 11.39 1.24 0.64
CA ALA A 91 11.89 0.16 -0.20
C ALA A 91 10.82 -0.92 -0.47
N GLU A 92 10.04 -1.32 0.54
CA GLU A 92 8.95 -2.28 0.37
C GLU A 92 7.79 -1.71 -0.45
N ILE A 93 7.45 -0.42 -0.30
CA ILE A 93 6.45 0.25 -1.16
C ILE A 93 6.91 0.25 -2.62
N LYS A 94 8.18 0.59 -2.90
CA LYS A 94 8.72 0.57 -4.28
C LYS A 94 8.76 -0.84 -4.87
N ARG A 95 8.97 -1.85 -4.03
CA ARG A 95 8.89 -3.26 -4.45
C ARG A 95 7.46 -3.67 -4.79
N PHE A 96 6.50 -3.26 -3.96
CA PHE A 96 5.08 -3.47 -4.23
C PHE A 96 4.63 -2.78 -5.52
N ASP A 97 4.94 -1.49 -5.68
CA ASP A 97 4.64 -0.70 -6.89
C ASP A 97 5.19 -1.38 -8.16
N ARG A 98 6.46 -1.83 -8.14
CA ARG A 98 7.04 -2.58 -9.26
C ARG A 98 6.25 -3.85 -9.60
N ALA A 99 5.89 -4.65 -8.60
CA ALA A 99 5.14 -5.89 -8.82
C ALA A 99 3.75 -5.61 -9.41
N VAL A 100 3.09 -4.54 -8.97
CA VAL A 100 1.81 -4.09 -9.53
C VAL A 100 1.97 -3.64 -10.99
N ARG A 101 2.99 -2.82 -11.30
CA ARG A 101 3.28 -2.40 -12.68
C ARG A 101 3.57 -3.58 -13.60
N GLU A 102 4.38 -4.55 -13.15
CA GLU A 102 4.68 -5.77 -13.89
C GLU A 102 3.40 -6.59 -14.16
N GLY A 103 2.51 -6.73 -13.16
CA GLY A 103 1.22 -7.39 -13.31
C GLY A 103 0.31 -6.72 -14.34
N ILE A 104 0.16 -5.39 -14.25
CA ILE A 104 -0.64 -4.56 -15.17
C ILE A 104 -0.10 -4.66 -16.60
N ALA A 105 1.21 -4.55 -16.78
CA ALA A 105 1.86 -4.71 -18.08
C ALA A 105 1.63 -6.12 -18.64
N GLY A 106 1.64 -7.15 -17.79
CA GLY A 106 1.30 -8.54 -18.17
C GLY A 106 -0.13 -8.71 -18.67
N MET A 107 -1.05 -7.84 -18.27
CA MET A 107 -2.43 -7.78 -18.77
C MET A 107 -2.56 -7.00 -20.10
N GLY A 108 -1.47 -6.43 -20.60
CA GLY A 108 -1.47 -5.60 -21.82
C GLY A 108 -1.91 -4.15 -21.58
N ILE A 109 -1.93 -3.70 -20.33
CA ILE A 109 -2.30 -2.34 -19.93
C ILE A 109 -1.02 -1.53 -19.67
N ASP A 110 -0.97 -0.28 -20.12
CA ASP A 110 0.15 0.63 -19.82
C ASP A 110 0.06 1.12 -18.37
N PRO A 111 1.05 0.83 -17.50
CA PRO A 111 1.01 1.24 -16.09
C PRO A 111 1.37 2.72 -15.86
N ALA A 112 1.61 3.53 -16.90
CA ALA A 112 1.98 4.94 -16.78
C ALA A 112 0.97 5.82 -16.01
N PHE A 113 -0.23 5.32 -15.78
CA PHE A 113 -1.21 5.98 -14.91
C PHE A 113 -0.82 5.97 -13.42
N ILE A 114 0.04 5.05 -12.98
CA ILE A 114 0.58 5.03 -11.62
C ILE A 114 1.79 5.98 -11.58
N PRO A 115 1.77 7.06 -10.77
CA PRO A 115 2.90 7.97 -10.61
C PRO A 115 4.14 7.22 -10.13
N GLU A 116 5.33 7.61 -10.56
CA GLU A 116 6.58 7.00 -10.08
C GLU A 116 6.88 7.42 -8.63
N PRO A 117 7.12 6.48 -7.69
CA PRO A 117 7.37 6.77 -6.27
C PRO A 117 8.80 7.25 -5.95
#